data_AF-A0A1B6F017-F1
#
_entry.id   AF-A0A1B6F017-F1
#
_cell.length_a   1.000
_cell.length_b   1.000
_cell.length_c   1.000
_cell.angle_alpha   90.00
_cell.angle_beta   90.00
_cell.angle_gamma   90.00
#
_symmetry.space_group_name_H-M   'P 1'
#
loop_
_entity.id
_entity.type
_entity.pdbx_description
1 polymer ?
#
loop_
_entity_poly.entity_id
_entity_poly.type
_entity_poly.pdbx_seq_one_letter_code
_entity_poly.pdbx_strand_id
1 'polypeptide(L)'
;MTVEEVARVLQRFAVADYIVFILMLVVCAGIGVYFGFIDKAASTEDYLVGGRKMTVIPISLSLIASYISGITLIGTPTEVYVYGMQYLYTIGGVFIMGLIMSQCYLPVFHDLKLTSSYEYLALRFDKRVRLLGSALFCISILIWLPLVIYVPALAFNQVSGINVHIVTPLVCIICIFYTCVGGIKAVVWTDAVQTFSMFGAMLLVIVKGTSDVGGFLQVVQRNIESQRIEGPEWSLDVTTRHTVWGLVIGGCVGWLQTNAVGQTMIQRYLALPTKRQAVQAVWIFVFGSTSLVVLCSYSGLL
;
A
#
# COMPACT_ATOMS: atom_id res chain seq x y z
N MET A 1 29.29 -23.27 -0.93
CA MET A 1 28.84 -21.93 -0.54
C MET A 1 27.96 -22.05 0.67
N THR A 2 28.38 -21.53 1.81
CA THR A 2 27.52 -21.41 3.00
C THR A 2 26.47 -20.31 2.80
N VAL A 3 25.39 -20.33 3.58
CA VAL A 3 24.35 -19.28 3.51
C VAL A 3 24.96 -17.88 3.74
N GLU A 4 25.98 -17.79 4.59
CA GLU A 4 26.71 -16.54 4.84
C GLU A 4 27.54 -16.07 3.64
N GLU A 5 28.15 -16.99 2.89
CA GLU A 5 28.89 -16.67 1.67
C GLU A 5 27.95 -16.19 0.56
N VAL A 6 26.79 -16.84 0.40
CA VAL A 6 25.74 -16.40 -0.54
C VAL A 6 25.27 -14.98 -0.16
N ALA A 7 24.98 -14.75 1.12
CA ALA A 7 24.53 -13.45 1.60
C ALA A 7 25.57 -12.34 1.35
N ARG A 8 26.86 -12.60 1.60
CA ARG A 8 27.94 -11.64 1.31
C ARG A 8 28.10 -11.36 -0.19
N VAL A 9 27.90 -12.35 -1.05
CA VAL A 9 27.98 -12.16 -2.51
C VAL A 9 26.79 -11.33 -3.04
N LEU A 10 25.63 -11.43 -2.39
CA LEU A 10 24.42 -10.65 -2.71
C LEU A 10 24.44 -9.23 -2.13
N GLN A 11 25.29 -8.95 -1.13
CA GLN A 11 25.45 -7.61 -0.56
C GLN A 11 26.16 -6.67 -1.54
N ARG A 12 25.38 -5.96 -2.36
CA ARG A 12 25.85 -5.03 -3.38
C ARG A 12 25.29 -3.61 -3.18
N PHE A 13 25.10 -3.18 -1.94
CA PHE A 13 24.64 -1.84 -1.64
C PHE A 13 25.79 -0.84 -1.79
N ALA A 14 25.73 -0.01 -2.84
CA ALA A 14 26.71 1.01 -3.11
C ALA A 14 26.45 2.27 -2.26
N VAL A 15 27.44 3.15 -2.20
CA VAL A 15 27.30 4.47 -1.56
C VAL A 15 26.12 5.26 -2.16
N ALA A 16 25.90 5.15 -3.47
CA ALA A 16 24.77 5.77 -4.15
C ALA A 16 23.41 5.30 -3.58
N ASP A 17 23.27 4.01 -3.27
CA ASP A 17 22.02 3.45 -2.73
C ASP A 17 21.75 4.00 -1.31
N TYR A 18 22.80 4.12 -0.49
CA TYR A 18 22.69 4.77 0.82
C TYR A 18 22.30 6.25 0.71
N ILE A 19 22.87 6.98 -0.26
CA ILE A 19 22.51 8.38 -0.50
C ILE A 19 21.03 8.50 -0.86
N VAL A 20 20.52 7.67 -1.77
CA VAL A 20 19.10 7.68 -2.15
C VAL A 20 18.20 7.34 -0.96
N PHE A 21 18.57 6.32 -0.17
CA PHE A 21 17.82 5.92 1.01
C PHE A 21 17.76 7.02 2.08
N ILE A 22 18.91 7.62 2.42
CA ILE A 22 18.99 8.71 3.40
C ILE A 22 18.27 9.95 2.89
N LEU A 23 18.43 10.29 1.61
CA LEU A 23 17.75 11.42 0.99
C LEU A 23 16.23 11.27 1.10
N MET A 24 15.69 10.08 0.85
CA MET A 24 14.26 9.81 1.01
C MET A 24 13.79 10.06 2.45
N LEU A 25 14.53 9.57 3.45
CA LEU A 25 14.21 9.79 4.86
C LEU A 25 14.27 11.27 5.25
N VAL A 26 15.28 12.00 4.75
CA VAL A 26 15.43 13.44 4.98
C VAL A 26 14.29 14.23 4.34
N VAL A 27 13.89 13.89 3.11
CA VAL A 27 12.74 14.51 2.44
C VAL A 27 11.46 14.27 3.24
N CYS A 28 11.21 13.04 3.72
CA CYS A 28 10.04 12.74 4.55
C CYS A 28 10.05 13.53 5.87
N ALA A 29 11.19 13.58 6.56
CA ALA A 29 11.34 14.36 7.79
C ALA A 29 11.14 15.86 7.54
N GLY A 30 11.68 16.39 6.43
CA GLY A 30 11.52 17.78 6.01
C GLY A 30 10.06 18.16 5.73
N ILE A 31 9.30 17.28 5.07
CA ILE A 31 7.85 17.45 4.88
C ILE A 31 7.12 17.51 6.23
N GLY A 32 7.48 16.61 7.15
CA GLY A 32 6.95 16.63 8.52
C GLY A 32 7.20 17.95 9.24
N VAL A 33 8.45 18.42 9.22
CA VAL A 33 8.85 19.70 9.82
C VAL A 33 8.10 20.87 9.18
N TYR A 34 7.95 20.89 7.85
CA TYR A 34 7.21 21.94 7.15
C TYR A 34 5.76 22.02 7.65
N PHE A 35 5.03 20.91 7.71
CA PHE A 35 3.64 20.91 8.18
C PHE A 35 3.51 21.02 9.71
N GLY A 36 4.56 20.78 10.47
CA GLY A 36 4.54 20.97 11.93
C GLY A 36 4.85 22.39 12.40
N PHE A 37 5.72 23.10 11.68
CA PHE A 37 6.23 24.41 12.11
C PHE A 37 5.84 25.56 11.19
N ILE A 38 5.64 25.32 9.90
CA ILE A 38 5.30 26.37 8.91
C ILE A 38 3.80 26.37 8.63
N ASP A 39 3.24 25.25 8.19
CA ASP A 39 1.79 25.08 7.96
C ASP A 39 1.13 24.28 9.10
N LYS A 40 1.36 24.76 10.34
CA LYS A 40 0.96 24.08 11.58
C LYS A 40 -0.55 23.87 11.64
N ALA A 41 -0.97 22.67 12.08
CA ALA A 41 -2.36 22.39 12.39
C ALA A 41 -2.87 23.30 13.53
N ALA A 42 -3.87 24.12 13.24
CA ALA A 42 -4.49 25.02 14.21
C ALA A 42 -5.59 24.35 15.05
N SER A 43 -6.10 23.20 14.59
CA SER A 43 -7.18 22.46 15.22
C SER A 43 -6.99 20.95 15.10
N THR A 44 -7.74 20.17 15.90
CA THR A 44 -7.78 18.71 15.78
C THR A 44 -8.29 18.27 14.40
N GLU A 45 -9.21 19.01 13.79
CA GLU A 45 -9.69 18.74 12.43
C GLU A 45 -8.57 18.94 11.39
N ASP A 46 -7.75 19.98 11.55
CA ASP A 46 -6.57 20.19 10.70
C ASP A 46 -5.55 19.05 10.84
N TYR A 47 -5.34 18.58 12.07
CA TYR A 47 -4.39 17.51 12.35
C TYR A 47 -4.85 16.15 11.79
N LEU A 48 -6.13 15.80 11.99
CA LEU A 48 -6.67 14.49 11.63
C LEU A 48 -7.13 14.40 10.18
N VAL A 49 -7.74 15.44 9.62
CA VAL A 49 -8.33 15.40 8.26
C VAL A 49 -7.87 16.57 7.37
N GLY A 50 -6.83 17.31 7.75
CA GLY A 50 -6.24 18.35 6.93
C GLY A 50 -7.20 19.53 6.69
N GLY A 51 -8.14 19.74 7.61
CA GLY A 51 -9.18 20.76 7.50
C GLY A 51 -10.14 20.49 6.33
N ARG A 52 -10.14 19.27 5.79
CA ARG A 52 -10.88 18.85 4.60
C ARG A 52 -10.58 19.69 3.35
N LYS A 53 -9.35 20.20 3.24
CA LYS A 53 -8.87 21.06 2.14
C LYS A 53 -7.85 20.36 1.25
N MET A 54 -7.65 19.05 1.43
CA MET A 54 -6.68 18.31 0.64
C MET A 54 -7.10 18.22 -0.82
N THR A 55 -6.11 18.04 -1.70
CA THR A 55 -6.34 17.89 -3.13
C THR A 55 -6.38 16.41 -3.52
N VAL A 56 -7.02 16.10 -4.65
CA VAL A 56 -7.27 14.71 -5.08
C VAL A 56 -5.98 13.93 -5.29
N ILE A 57 -4.99 14.53 -5.97
CA ILE A 57 -3.78 13.81 -6.38
C ILE A 57 -2.96 13.29 -5.18
N PRO A 58 -2.56 14.13 -4.19
CA PRO A 58 -1.81 13.64 -3.03
C PRO A 58 -2.60 12.57 -2.25
N ILE A 59 -3.91 12.75 -2.08
CA ILE A 59 -4.76 11.77 -1.39
C ILE A 59 -4.77 10.44 -2.12
N SER A 60 -4.96 10.44 -3.45
CA SER A 60 -4.90 9.23 -4.25
C SER A 60 -3.55 8.52 -4.18
N LEU A 61 -2.45 9.27 -4.31
CA LEU A 61 -1.11 8.70 -4.20
C LEU A 61 -0.84 8.14 -2.81
N SER A 62 -1.40 8.75 -1.76
CA SER A 62 -1.29 8.27 -0.38
C SER A 62 -2.12 7.02 -0.11
N LEU A 63 -3.32 6.92 -0.69
CA LEU A 63 -4.12 5.69 -0.68
C LEU A 63 -3.39 4.54 -1.38
N ILE A 64 -2.78 4.83 -2.54
CA ILE A 64 -1.95 3.90 -3.30
C ILE A 64 -0.75 3.43 -2.46
N ALA A 65 0.02 4.36 -1.87
CA ALA A 65 1.19 4.04 -1.03
C ALA A 65 0.83 3.08 0.11
N SER A 66 -0.27 3.36 0.79
CA SER A 66 -0.68 2.61 1.97
C SER A 66 -1.16 1.21 1.66
N TYR A 67 -1.70 0.98 0.47
CA TYR A 67 -2.04 -0.37 0.04
C TYR A 67 -0.79 -1.14 -0.42
N ILE A 68 0.10 -0.47 -1.13
CA ILE A 68 1.25 -1.08 -1.80
C ILE A 68 2.43 -1.21 -0.83
N SER A 69 2.18 -1.69 0.38
CA SER A 69 3.23 -1.90 1.38
C SER A 69 4.45 -2.67 0.81
N GLY A 70 5.59 -2.59 1.49
CA GLY A 70 6.77 -3.40 1.11
C GLY A 70 6.46 -4.91 1.01
N ILE A 71 5.45 -5.38 1.75
CA ILE A 71 4.91 -6.76 1.65
C ILE A 71 4.32 -7.01 0.26
N THR A 72 3.49 -6.11 -0.27
CA THR A 72 2.89 -6.26 -1.60
C THR A 72 3.95 -6.22 -2.69
N LEU A 73 4.92 -5.31 -2.56
CA LEU A 73 5.95 -5.09 -3.58
C LEU A 73 6.91 -6.27 -3.73
N ILE A 74 7.14 -7.04 -2.65
CA ILE A 74 7.98 -8.26 -2.67
C ILE A 74 7.11 -9.52 -2.82
N GLY A 75 5.95 -9.53 -2.17
CA GLY A 75 5.05 -10.68 -2.09
C GLY A 75 4.32 -10.98 -3.39
N THR A 76 3.81 -9.98 -4.11
CA THR A 76 3.10 -10.22 -5.38
C THR A 76 4.01 -10.79 -6.48
N PRO A 77 5.24 -10.26 -6.71
CA PRO A 77 6.17 -10.91 -7.64
C PRO A 77 6.53 -12.33 -7.22
N THR A 78 6.76 -12.56 -5.91
CA THR A 78 7.07 -13.90 -5.38
C THR A 78 5.91 -14.87 -5.62
N GLU A 79 4.67 -14.43 -5.39
CA GLU A 79 3.48 -15.22 -5.65
C GLU A 79 3.40 -15.67 -7.11
N VAL A 80 3.63 -14.74 -8.04
CA VAL A 80 3.60 -15.04 -9.48
C VAL A 80 4.76 -15.92 -9.91
N TYR A 81 5.94 -15.69 -9.36
CA TYR A 81 7.13 -16.50 -9.65
C TYR A 81 6.97 -17.96 -9.22
N VAL A 82 6.33 -18.20 -8.07
CA VAL A 82 6.17 -19.55 -7.50
C VAL A 82 4.91 -20.25 -8.02
N TYR A 83 3.79 -19.53 -8.14
CA TYR A 83 2.46 -20.12 -8.37
C TYR A 83 1.76 -19.62 -9.64
N GLY A 84 2.40 -18.79 -10.45
CA GLY A 84 1.83 -18.31 -11.72
C GLY A 84 0.88 -17.11 -11.58
N MET A 85 0.28 -16.73 -12.72
CA MET A 85 -0.42 -15.44 -12.86
C MET A 85 -1.82 -15.36 -12.28
N GLN A 86 -2.36 -16.44 -11.69
CA GLN A 86 -3.76 -16.46 -11.23
C GLN A 86 -4.10 -15.33 -10.26
N TYR A 87 -3.16 -14.88 -9.43
CA TYR A 87 -3.35 -13.77 -8.49
C TYR A 87 -3.84 -12.46 -9.18
N LEU A 88 -3.54 -12.25 -10.47
CA LEU A 88 -4.00 -11.08 -11.23
C LEU A 88 -5.53 -10.94 -11.28
N TYR A 89 -6.29 -12.03 -11.12
CA TYR A 89 -7.76 -11.95 -11.10
C TYR A 89 -8.30 -11.15 -9.89
N THR A 90 -7.47 -10.83 -8.88
CA THR A 90 -7.84 -9.89 -7.80
C THR A 90 -8.23 -8.50 -8.32
N ILE A 91 -7.76 -8.11 -9.51
CA ILE A 91 -8.12 -6.85 -10.19
C ILE A 91 -9.63 -6.72 -10.36
N GLY A 92 -10.33 -7.81 -10.64
CA GLY A 92 -11.80 -7.80 -10.72
C GLY A 92 -12.43 -7.41 -9.37
N GLY A 93 -11.89 -7.92 -8.27
CA GLY A 93 -12.32 -7.56 -6.91
C GLY A 93 -12.06 -6.09 -6.58
N VAL A 94 -10.92 -5.53 -7.00
CA VAL A 94 -10.60 -4.09 -6.83
C VAL A 94 -11.62 -3.22 -7.54
N PHE A 95 -11.99 -3.57 -8.77
CA PHE A 95 -12.93 -2.79 -9.56
C PHE A 95 -14.34 -2.80 -8.94
N ILE A 96 -14.82 -3.98 -8.52
CA ILE A 96 -16.11 -4.12 -7.83
C ILE A 96 -16.10 -3.34 -6.51
N MET A 97 -15.00 -3.41 -5.74
CA MET A 97 -14.84 -2.60 -4.54
C MET A 97 -14.94 -1.10 -4.86
N GLY A 98 -14.31 -0.61 -5.93
CA GLY A 98 -14.39 0.79 -6.36
C GLY A 98 -15.82 1.25 -6.65
N LEU A 99 -16.63 0.40 -7.30
CA LEU A 99 -18.05 0.65 -7.53
C LEU A 99 -18.83 0.74 -6.21
N ILE A 100 -18.69 -0.25 -5.34
CA ILE A 100 -19.41 -0.30 -4.06
C ILE A 100 -18.99 0.87 -3.15
N MET A 101 -17.69 1.17 -3.08
CA MET A 101 -17.15 2.26 -2.29
C MET A 101 -17.70 3.61 -2.76
N SER A 102 -17.71 3.86 -4.07
CA SER A 102 -18.18 5.13 -4.64
C SER A 102 -19.69 5.34 -4.53
N GLN A 103 -20.49 4.28 -4.66
CA GLN A 103 -21.96 4.36 -4.68
C GLN A 103 -22.62 4.16 -3.32
N CYS A 104 -22.02 3.38 -2.41
CA CYS A 104 -22.65 3.02 -1.14
C CYS A 104 -21.98 3.69 0.07
N TYR A 105 -20.66 3.59 0.19
CA TYR A 105 -19.94 4.00 1.41
C TYR A 105 -19.60 5.49 1.42
N LEU A 106 -18.99 6.02 0.35
CA LEU A 106 -18.60 7.43 0.28
C LEU A 106 -19.75 8.43 0.45
N PRO A 107 -20.95 8.24 -0.14
CA PRO A 107 -22.06 9.14 0.10
C PRO A 107 -22.36 9.30 1.60
N VAL A 108 -22.43 8.18 2.32
CA VAL A 108 -22.76 8.16 3.75
C VAL A 108 -21.67 8.83 4.57
N PHE A 109 -20.41 8.45 4.38
CA PHE A 109 -19.31 8.98 5.19
C PHE A 109 -19.02 10.46 4.92
N HIS A 110 -19.13 10.91 3.65
CA HIS A 110 -18.88 12.31 3.30
C HIS A 110 -19.95 13.24 3.86
N ASP A 111 -21.23 12.84 3.78
CA ASP A 111 -22.36 13.63 4.28
C ASP A 111 -22.34 13.75 5.81
N LEU A 112 -21.93 12.69 6.51
CA LEU A 112 -21.85 12.68 7.98
C LEU A 112 -20.63 13.43 8.56
N LYS A 113 -19.62 13.74 7.74
CA LYS A 113 -18.38 14.45 8.15
C LYS A 113 -17.75 13.90 9.44
N LEU A 114 -17.73 12.57 9.58
CA LEU A 114 -17.14 11.91 10.74
C LEU A 114 -15.62 12.04 10.73
N THR A 115 -15.01 11.94 11.90
CA THR A 115 -13.54 11.86 12.04
C THR A 115 -13.09 10.41 12.16
N SER A 116 -13.94 9.55 12.72
CA SER A 116 -13.73 8.11 12.78
C SER A 116 -14.79 7.34 12.01
N SER A 117 -14.42 6.31 11.25
CA SER A 117 -15.41 5.41 10.64
C SER A 117 -16.30 4.74 11.67
N TYR A 118 -15.78 4.46 12.86
CA TYR A 118 -16.53 3.81 13.93
C TYR A 118 -17.55 4.73 14.60
N GLU A 119 -17.50 6.05 14.39
CA GLU A 119 -18.57 6.97 14.82
C GLU A 119 -19.90 6.63 14.15
N TYR A 120 -19.87 6.14 12.92
CA TYR A 120 -21.04 5.65 12.22
C TYR A 120 -21.76 4.54 13.01
N LEU A 121 -21.00 3.63 13.63
CA LEU A 121 -21.57 2.54 14.43
C LEU A 121 -22.32 3.05 15.65
N ALA A 122 -21.87 4.15 16.26
CA ALA A 122 -22.59 4.78 17.36
C ALA A 122 -23.88 5.46 16.90
N LEU A 123 -23.85 6.11 15.73
CA LEU A 123 -25.04 6.76 15.15
C LEU A 123 -26.10 5.73 14.72
N ARG A 124 -25.65 4.59 14.17
CA ARG A 124 -26.56 3.57 13.62
C ARG A 124 -27.03 2.56 14.66
N PHE A 125 -26.20 2.25 15.64
CA PHE A 125 -26.45 1.25 16.67
C PHE A 125 -26.31 1.88 18.06
N ASP A 126 -25.15 1.74 18.70
CA ASP A 126 -24.89 2.24 20.05
C ASP A 126 -23.39 2.49 20.28
N LYS A 127 -23.08 3.30 21.30
CA LYS A 127 -21.72 3.62 21.74
C LYS A 127 -20.89 2.37 22.07
N ARG A 128 -21.50 1.29 22.60
CA ARG A 128 -20.80 0.03 22.89
C ARG A 128 -20.21 -0.60 21.61
N VAL A 129 -20.97 -0.57 20.52
CA VAL A 129 -20.54 -1.12 19.22
C VAL A 129 -19.41 -0.29 18.62
N ARG A 130 -19.48 1.05 18.74
CA ARG A 130 -18.36 1.94 18.37
C ARG A 130 -17.09 1.59 19.13
N LEU A 131 -17.18 1.42 20.45
CA LEU A 131 -16.01 1.13 21.28
C LEU A 131 -15.40 -0.22 20.92
N LEU A 132 -16.23 -1.25 20.74
CA LEU A 132 -15.80 -2.58 20.31
C LEU A 132 -15.09 -2.51 18.94
N GLY A 133 -15.71 -1.89 17.93
CA GLY A 133 -15.13 -1.76 16.60
C GLY A 133 -13.80 -0.99 16.60
N SER A 134 -13.73 0.10 17.36
CA SER A 134 -12.50 0.89 17.51
C SER A 134 -11.39 0.08 18.19
N ALA A 135 -11.72 -0.66 19.26
CA ALA A 135 -10.75 -1.50 19.98
C ALA A 135 -10.22 -2.65 19.11
N LEU A 136 -11.10 -3.35 18.39
CA LEU A 136 -10.71 -4.41 17.46
C LEU A 136 -9.81 -3.88 16.34
N PHE A 137 -10.10 -2.69 15.83
CA PHE A 137 -9.25 -2.04 14.84
C PHE A 137 -7.86 -1.70 15.40
N CYS A 138 -7.80 -1.09 16.58
CA CYS A 138 -6.53 -0.78 17.24
C CYS A 138 -5.69 -2.03 17.47
N ILE A 139 -6.29 -3.11 17.99
CA ILE A 139 -5.60 -4.40 18.18
C ILE A 139 -5.10 -4.95 16.84
N SER A 140 -5.95 -4.94 15.80
CA SER A 140 -5.58 -5.42 14.47
C SER A 140 -4.38 -4.66 13.89
N ILE A 141 -4.37 -3.34 14.04
CA ILE A 141 -3.26 -2.49 13.58
C ILE A 141 -1.99 -2.68 14.41
N LEU A 142 -2.10 -2.86 15.73
CA LEU A 142 -0.94 -3.15 16.59
C LEU A 142 -0.25 -4.48 16.21
N ILE A 143 -1.02 -5.47 15.76
CA ILE A 143 -0.49 -6.76 15.28
C ILE A 143 0.09 -6.61 13.86
N TRP A 144 -0.56 -5.84 13.00
CA TRP A 144 -0.17 -5.69 11.59
C TRP A 144 1.07 -4.82 11.38
N LEU A 145 1.19 -3.69 12.09
CA LEU A 145 2.28 -2.72 11.88
C LEU A 145 3.69 -3.30 11.98
N PRO A 146 4.03 -4.15 12.99
CA PRO A 146 5.34 -4.77 13.06
C PRO A 146 5.68 -5.62 11.82
N LEU A 147 4.71 -6.34 11.26
CA LEU A 147 4.90 -7.15 10.05
C LEU A 147 5.22 -6.27 8.84
N VAL A 148 4.48 -5.16 8.69
CA VAL A 148 4.68 -4.19 7.60
C VAL A 148 6.07 -3.57 7.63
N ILE A 149 6.64 -3.34 8.81
CA ILE A 149 7.99 -2.78 8.95
C ILE A 149 9.06 -3.87 8.78
N TYR A 150 8.83 -5.06 9.32
CA TYR A 150 9.82 -6.13 9.36
C TYR A 150 10.15 -6.70 7.97
N VAL A 151 9.14 -6.94 7.12
CA VAL A 151 9.35 -7.54 5.78
C VAL A 151 10.29 -6.71 4.89
N PRO A 152 10.07 -5.40 4.66
CA PRO A 152 11.00 -4.59 3.88
C PRO A 152 12.35 -4.39 4.59
N ALA A 153 12.38 -4.35 5.93
CA ALA A 153 13.65 -4.27 6.67
C ALA A 153 14.51 -5.54 6.49
N LEU A 154 13.87 -6.71 6.39
CA LEU A 154 14.55 -7.97 6.07
C LEU A 154 15.12 -7.96 4.65
N ALA A 155 14.35 -7.50 3.67
CA ALA A 155 14.85 -7.35 2.30
C ALA A 155 16.02 -6.35 2.21
N PHE A 156 15.92 -5.23 2.94
CA PHE A 156 17.01 -4.26 3.05
C PHE A 156 18.26 -4.86 3.70
N ASN A 157 18.11 -5.67 4.75
CA ASN A 157 19.24 -6.37 5.39
C ASN A 157 19.93 -7.35 4.42
N GLN A 158 19.18 -8.05 3.59
CA GLN A 158 19.76 -9.00 2.62
C GLN A 158 20.69 -8.32 1.61
N VAL A 159 20.35 -7.10 1.17
CA VAL A 159 21.16 -6.36 0.17
C VAL A 159 22.23 -5.46 0.79
N SER A 160 22.00 -4.93 2.00
CA SER A 160 22.91 -3.97 2.66
C SER A 160 23.78 -4.58 3.76
N GLY A 161 23.40 -5.73 4.30
CA GLY A 161 24.03 -6.33 5.48
C GLY A 161 23.74 -5.61 6.81
N ILE A 162 23.03 -4.48 6.81
CA ILE A 162 22.70 -3.74 8.03
C ILE A 162 21.67 -4.52 8.84
N ASN A 163 21.97 -4.76 10.11
CA ASN A 163 21.11 -5.52 11.01
C ASN A 163 19.69 -4.93 11.07
N VAL A 164 18.68 -5.79 10.92
CA VAL A 164 17.24 -5.43 10.98
C VAL A 164 16.89 -4.69 12.29
N HIS A 165 17.54 -5.07 13.40
CA HIS A 165 17.36 -4.44 14.72
C HIS A 165 17.91 -3.01 14.81
N ILE A 166 18.72 -2.55 13.85
CA ILE A 166 19.22 -1.17 13.78
C ILE A 166 18.34 -0.35 12.82
N VAL A 167 18.11 -0.85 11.60
CA VAL A 167 17.35 -0.11 10.59
C VAL A 167 15.89 0.07 11.00
N THR A 168 15.28 -0.93 11.66
CA THR A 168 13.87 -0.89 12.04
C THR A 168 13.58 0.24 13.05
N PRO A 169 14.25 0.32 14.22
CA PRO A 169 14.03 1.45 15.14
C PRO A 169 14.33 2.81 14.50
N LEU A 170 15.38 2.91 13.67
CA LEU A 170 15.76 4.16 13.02
C LEU A 170 14.65 4.68 12.09
N VAL A 171 14.15 3.82 11.21
CA VAL A 171 13.03 4.17 10.30
C VAL A 171 11.78 4.48 11.11
N CYS A 172 11.46 3.69 12.14
CA CYS A 172 10.33 3.95 13.03
C CYS A 172 10.41 5.31 13.71
N ILE A 173 11.57 5.70 14.25
CA ILE A 173 11.75 7.00 14.91
C ILE A 173 11.48 8.14 13.93
N ILE A 174 12.04 8.06 12.72
CA ILE A 174 11.81 9.08 11.69
C ILE A 174 10.33 9.12 11.28
N CYS A 175 9.71 7.95 11.07
CA CYS A 175 8.30 7.85 10.72
C CYS A 175 7.37 8.40 11.79
N ILE A 176 7.60 8.04 13.05
CA ILE A 176 6.85 8.57 14.20
C ILE A 176 7.06 10.08 14.28
N PHE A 177 8.29 10.56 14.13
CA PHE A 177 8.60 11.99 14.19
C PHE A 177 7.81 12.79 13.14
N TYR A 178 7.94 12.49 11.85
CA TYR A 178 7.27 13.29 10.82
C TYR A 178 5.74 13.16 10.90
N THR A 179 5.23 12.01 11.35
CA THR A 179 3.78 11.77 11.49
C THR A 179 3.21 12.54 12.67
N CYS A 180 3.85 12.49 13.84
CA CYS A 180 3.42 13.21 15.04
C CYS A 180 3.52 14.72 14.88
N VAL A 181 4.54 15.20 14.16
CA VAL A 181 4.77 16.64 13.99
C VAL A 181 3.83 17.24 12.94
N GLY A 182 3.65 16.57 11.79
CA GLY A 182 2.92 17.15 10.65
C GLY A 182 1.48 16.66 10.45
N GLY A 183 1.02 15.65 11.19
CA GLY A 183 -0.33 15.10 11.08
C GLY A 183 -0.64 14.51 9.70
N ILE A 184 -1.94 14.43 9.35
CA ILE A 184 -2.39 13.79 8.10
C ILE A 184 -1.83 14.49 6.85
N LYS A 185 -1.59 15.81 6.88
CA LYS A 185 -1.01 16.56 5.77
C LYS A 185 0.38 16.03 5.44
N ALA A 186 1.24 15.91 6.46
CA ALA A 186 2.58 15.37 6.26
C ALA A 186 2.53 13.93 5.74
N VAL A 187 1.73 13.06 6.38
CA VAL A 187 1.58 11.66 5.94
C VAL A 187 1.21 11.57 4.46
N VAL A 188 0.20 12.34 4.02
CA VAL A 188 -0.25 12.30 2.63
C VAL A 188 0.83 12.76 1.65
N TRP A 189 1.59 13.81 1.99
CA TRP A 189 2.65 14.32 1.13
C TRP A 189 3.90 13.41 1.14
N THR A 190 4.27 12.84 2.29
CA THR A 190 5.35 11.85 2.34
C THR A 190 4.99 10.62 1.53
N ASP A 191 3.76 10.14 1.65
CA ASP A 191 3.27 9.00 0.88
C ASP A 191 3.26 9.30 -0.62
N ALA A 192 2.91 10.53 -1.02
CA ALA A 192 2.93 10.92 -2.43
C ALA A 192 4.33 10.81 -3.03
N VAL A 193 5.35 11.34 -2.34
CA VAL A 193 6.76 11.24 -2.76
C VAL A 193 7.22 9.78 -2.82
N GLN A 194 6.88 8.98 -1.80
CA GLN A 194 7.23 7.56 -1.74
C GLN A 194 6.58 6.76 -2.88
N THR A 195 5.30 7.00 -3.19
CA THR A 195 4.61 6.35 -4.31
C THR A 195 5.32 6.62 -5.63
N PHE A 196 5.72 7.86 -5.91
CA PHE A 196 6.48 8.15 -7.14
C PHE A 196 7.80 7.36 -7.20
N SER A 197 8.52 7.29 -6.07
CA SER A 197 9.75 6.50 -5.98
C SER A 197 9.50 5.00 -6.18
N MET A 198 8.40 4.47 -5.65
CA MET A 198 8.05 3.06 -5.78
C MET A 198 7.70 2.68 -7.22
N PHE A 199 6.88 3.47 -7.90
CA PHE A 199 6.58 3.25 -9.33
C PHE A 199 7.83 3.40 -10.19
N GLY A 200 8.66 4.40 -9.92
CA GLY A 200 9.93 4.60 -10.63
C GLY A 200 10.86 3.41 -10.46
N ALA A 201 11.06 2.93 -9.23
CA ALA A 201 11.89 1.77 -8.94
C ALA A 201 11.37 0.50 -9.62
N MET A 202 10.05 0.26 -9.58
CA MET A 202 9.43 -0.89 -10.23
C MET A 202 9.61 -0.87 -11.75
N LEU A 203 9.42 0.29 -12.38
CA LEU A 203 9.64 0.45 -13.82
C LEU A 203 11.10 0.18 -14.21
N LEU A 204 12.06 0.65 -13.41
CA LEU A 204 13.49 0.38 -13.65
C LEU A 204 13.80 -1.12 -13.55
N VAL A 205 13.28 -1.81 -12.54
CA VAL A 205 13.43 -3.26 -12.38
C VAL A 205 12.85 -4.00 -13.59
N ILE A 206 11.65 -3.62 -14.03
CA ILE A 206 10.99 -4.22 -15.19
C ILE A 206 11.79 -4.02 -16.46
N VAL A 207 12.23 -2.79 -16.76
CA VAL A 207 13.02 -2.49 -17.97
C VAL A 207 14.34 -3.26 -17.96
N LYS A 208 15.07 -3.23 -16.85
CA LYS A 208 16.36 -3.92 -16.74
C LYS A 208 16.19 -5.44 -16.79
N GLY A 209 15.24 -5.99 -16.04
CA GLY A 209 14.96 -7.42 -16.00
C GLY A 209 14.52 -7.95 -17.37
N THR A 210 13.65 -7.23 -18.07
CA THR A 210 13.22 -7.59 -19.43
C THR A 210 14.40 -7.59 -20.40
N SER A 211 15.29 -6.59 -20.30
CA SER A 211 16.51 -6.53 -21.11
C SER A 211 17.45 -7.70 -20.83
N ASP A 212 17.61 -8.08 -19.57
CA ASP A 212 18.52 -9.16 -19.15
C ASP A 212 18.00 -10.55 -19.54
N VAL A 213 16.68 -10.73 -19.59
CA VAL A 213 16.04 -11.96 -20.08
C VAL A 213 16.21 -12.12 -21.61
N GLY A 214 16.43 -11.03 -22.34
CA GLY A 214 16.53 -11.02 -23.81
C GLY A 214 15.31 -10.43 -24.52
N GLY A 215 14.45 -9.69 -23.81
CA GLY A 215 13.29 -8.99 -24.35
C GLY A 215 11.95 -9.62 -23.96
N PHE A 216 10.87 -8.87 -24.19
CA PHE A 216 9.51 -9.24 -23.79
C PHE A 216 9.05 -10.60 -24.36
N LEU A 217 9.37 -10.89 -25.62
CA LEU A 217 8.98 -12.15 -26.26
C LEU A 217 9.60 -13.36 -25.56
N GLN A 218 10.87 -13.23 -25.12
CA GLN A 218 11.55 -14.29 -24.39
C GLN A 218 10.94 -14.52 -23.01
N VAL A 219 10.51 -13.44 -22.33
CA VAL A 219 9.77 -13.52 -21.05
C VAL A 219 8.47 -14.31 -21.26
N VAL A 220 7.66 -13.94 -22.26
CA VAL A 220 6.40 -14.63 -22.54
C VAL A 220 6.64 -16.10 -22.88
N GLN A 221 7.59 -16.40 -23.76
CA GLN A 221 7.89 -17.76 -24.15
C GLN A 221 8.30 -18.63 -22.95
N ARG A 222 9.21 -18.16 -22.10
CA ARG A 222 9.65 -18.89 -20.90
C ARG A 222 8.50 -19.19 -19.95
N ASN A 223 7.59 -18.23 -19.76
CA ASN A 223 6.48 -18.40 -18.84
C ASN A 223 5.35 -19.28 -19.41
N ILE A 224 5.22 -19.40 -20.73
CA ILE A 224 4.37 -20.41 -21.37
C ILE A 224 4.99 -21.80 -21.17
N GLU A 225 6.30 -21.94 -21.43
CA GLU A 225 7.03 -23.21 -21.27
C GLU A 225 7.02 -23.70 -19.82
N SER A 226 7.14 -22.78 -18.85
CA SER A 226 7.07 -23.09 -17.42
C SER A 226 5.64 -23.14 -16.87
N GLN A 227 4.61 -23.05 -17.73
CA GLN A 227 3.19 -23.04 -17.37
C GLN A 227 2.79 -21.99 -16.32
N ARG A 228 3.50 -20.86 -16.23
CA ARG A 228 3.16 -19.76 -15.30
C ARG A 228 2.09 -18.81 -15.86
N ILE A 229 1.92 -18.82 -17.18
CA ILE A 229 0.80 -18.15 -17.84
C ILE A 229 -0.40 -19.09 -17.85
N GLU A 230 -1.17 -19.04 -16.79
CA GLU A 230 -2.31 -19.92 -16.56
C GLU A 230 -3.64 -19.20 -16.82
N GLY A 231 -4.62 -19.99 -17.26
CA GLY A 231 -6.01 -19.54 -17.35
C GLY A 231 -6.67 -19.38 -15.96
N PRO A 232 -7.90 -18.84 -15.92
CA PRO A 232 -8.66 -18.74 -14.69
C PRO A 232 -9.09 -20.12 -14.16
N GLU A 233 -8.90 -20.36 -12.87
CA GLU A 233 -9.41 -21.53 -12.17
C GLU A 233 -10.82 -21.26 -11.62
N TRP A 234 -11.79 -22.09 -12.05
CA TRP A 234 -13.22 -21.91 -11.78
C TRP A 234 -13.80 -22.89 -10.76
N SER A 235 -12.97 -23.76 -10.18
CA SER A 235 -13.39 -24.73 -9.18
C SER A 235 -14.10 -24.05 -7.99
N LEU A 236 -15.07 -24.77 -7.41
CA LEU A 236 -15.73 -24.39 -6.16
C LEU A 236 -15.05 -25.01 -4.93
N ASP A 237 -13.89 -25.64 -5.13
CA ASP A 237 -13.13 -26.28 -4.07
C ASP A 237 -12.42 -25.22 -3.22
N VAL A 238 -12.83 -25.11 -1.96
CA VAL A 238 -12.28 -24.16 -0.99
C VAL A 238 -10.83 -24.46 -0.58
N THR A 239 -10.29 -25.62 -0.94
CA THR A 239 -8.89 -25.98 -0.70
C THR A 239 -7.96 -25.51 -1.81
N THR A 240 -8.51 -25.09 -2.96
CA THR A 240 -7.73 -24.55 -4.08
C THR A 240 -7.16 -23.18 -3.70
N ARG A 241 -5.85 -22.98 -3.91
CA ARG A 241 -5.13 -21.76 -3.52
C ARG A 241 -5.79 -20.49 -4.05
N HIS A 242 -6.04 -20.46 -5.37
CA HIS A 242 -6.67 -19.35 -6.05
C HIS A 242 -7.76 -19.87 -6.97
N THR A 243 -8.94 -19.32 -6.83
CA THR A 243 -10.04 -19.47 -7.77
C THR A 243 -10.53 -18.09 -8.15
N VAL A 244 -11.15 -17.93 -9.32
CA VAL A 244 -11.75 -16.65 -9.72
C VAL A 244 -12.75 -16.17 -8.66
N TRP A 245 -13.51 -17.08 -8.06
CA TRP A 245 -14.46 -16.77 -6.99
C TRP A 245 -13.75 -16.21 -5.76
N GLY A 246 -12.70 -16.89 -5.29
CA GLY A 246 -11.92 -16.44 -4.14
C GLY A 246 -11.26 -15.08 -4.37
N LEU A 247 -10.65 -14.90 -5.55
CA LEU A 247 -9.93 -13.67 -5.88
C LEU A 247 -10.84 -12.48 -6.20
N VAL A 248 -11.97 -12.69 -6.86
CA VAL A 248 -12.88 -11.61 -7.24
C VAL A 248 -13.85 -11.30 -6.10
N ILE A 249 -14.58 -12.30 -5.58
CA ILE A 249 -15.58 -12.09 -4.53
C ILE A 249 -14.90 -11.94 -3.18
N GLY A 250 -14.07 -12.91 -2.79
CA GLY A 250 -13.32 -12.86 -1.53
C GLY A 250 -12.36 -11.67 -1.51
N GLY A 251 -11.66 -11.42 -2.62
CA GLY A 251 -10.85 -10.22 -2.80
C GLY A 251 -11.68 -8.95 -2.64
N CYS A 252 -12.83 -8.80 -3.32
CA CYS A 252 -13.70 -7.63 -3.16
C CYS A 252 -14.06 -7.36 -1.69
N VAL A 253 -14.42 -8.40 -0.93
CA VAL A 253 -14.72 -8.28 0.50
C VAL A 253 -13.48 -7.82 1.29
N GLY A 254 -12.31 -8.38 1.03
CA GLY A 254 -11.05 -7.95 1.65
C GLY A 254 -10.70 -6.49 1.32
N TRP A 255 -10.84 -6.11 0.05
CA TRP A 255 -10.62 -4.75 -0.43
C TRP A 255 -11.59 -3.75 0.21
N LEU A 256 -12.86 -4.12 0.36
CA LEU A 256 -13.87 -3.31 1.06
C LEU A 256 -13.58 -3.17 2.55
N GLN A 257 -13.19 -4.26 3.23
CA GLN A 257 -12.82 -4.21 4.64
C GLN A 257 -11.72 -3.18 4.89
N THR A 258 -10.71 -3.13 4.01
CA THR A 258 -9.61 -2.18 4.12
C THR A 258 -10.01 -0.75 3.71
N ASN A 259 -10.69 -0.58 2.57
CA ASN A 259 -10.96 0.75 2.01
C ASN A 259 -12.19 1.45 2.58
N ALA A 260 -13.26 0.70 2.83
CA ALA A 260 -14.56 1.26 3.17
C ALA A 260 -14.75 1.39 4.68
N VAL A 261 -14.16 0.48 5.46
CA VAL A 261 -14.35 0.41 6.93
C VAL A 261 -13.06 0.75 7.68
N GLY A 262 -11.89 0.48 7.09
CA GLY A 262 -10.60 0.79 7.68
C GLY A 262 -10.39 2.29 7.90
N GLN A 263 -10.10 2.67 9.15
CA GLN A 263 -9.91 4.07 9.56
C GLN A 263 -8.83 4.78 8.73
N THR A 264 -7.73 4.10 8.41
CA THR A 264 -6.60 4.67 7.65
C THR A 264 -6.97 5.10 6.23
N MET A 265 -7.89 4.38 5.58
CA MET A 265 -8.33 4.69 4.22
C MET A 265 -9.46 5.73 4.22
N ILE A 266 -10.51 5.49 5.02
CA ILE A 266 -11.68 6.37 5.05
C ILE A 266 -11.34 7.81 5.48
N GLN A 267 -10.40 7.96 6.41
CA GLN A 267 -9.95 9.27 6.89
C GLN A 267 -9.34 10.12 5.77
N ARG A 268 -8.63 9.50 4.82
CA ARG A 268 -8.05 10.21 3.66
C ARG A 268 -9.12 10.62 2.66
N TYR A 269 -10.10 9.77 2.38
CA TYR A 269 -11.23 10.16 1.53
C TYR A 269 -12.00 11.34 2.12
N LEU A 270 -12.13 11.40 3.45
CA LEU A 270 -12.81 12.48 4.17
C LEU A 270 -11.99 13.76 4.30
N ALA A 271 -10.69 13.72 4.01
CA ALA A 271 -9.85 14.91 3.91
C ALA A 271 -10.10 15.73 2.63
N LEU A 272 -10.89 15.21 1.69
CA LEU A 272 -11.27 15.88 0.46
C LEU A 272 -12.53 16.76 0.66
N PRO A 273 -12.55 18.00 0.10
CA PRO A 273 -13.64 18.94 0.31
C PRO A 273 -15.01 18.44 -0.16
N THR A 274 -15.04 17.69 -1.26
CA THR A 274 -16.28 17.27 -1.92
C THR A 274 -16.34 15.76 -2.15
N LYS A 275 -17.55 15.21 -2.10
CA LYS A 275 -17.82 13.80 -2.47
C LYS A 275 -17.33 13.48 -3.87
N ARG A 276 -17.49 14.40 -4.83
CA ARG A 276 -16.99 14.22 -6.21
C ARG A 276 -15.49 13.98 -6.23
N GLN A 277 -14.73 14.77 -5.47
CA GLN A 277 -13.28 14.59 -5.34
C GLN A 277 -12.92 13.28 -4.65
N ALA A 278 -13.68 12.87 -3.62
CA ALA A 278 -13.49 11.56 -2.97
C ALA A 278 -13.73 10.38 -3.94
N VAL A 279 -14.77 10.46 -4.77
CA VAL A 279 -15.04 9.45 -5.82
C VAL A 279 -13.94 9.45 -6.87
N GLN A 280 -13.46 10.62 -7.30
CA GLN A 280 -12.30 10.70 -8.19
C GLN A 280 -11.07 10.03 -7.55
N ALA A 281 -10.85 10.25 -6.26
CA ALA A 281 -9.73 9.67 -5.54
C ALA A 281 -9.79 8.14 -5.46
N VAL A 282 -10.99 7.57 -5.24
CA VAL A 282 -11.22 6.11 -5.30
C VAL A 282 -10.85 5.55 -6.66
N TRP A 283 -11.28 6.19 -7.76
CA TRP A 283 -10.98 5.68 -9.10
C TRP A 283 -9.49 5.78 -9.46
N ILE A 284 -8.83 6.89 -9.10
CA ILE A 284 -7.37 6.99 -9.27
C ILE A 284 -6.66 5.92 -8.43
N PHE A 285 -7.13 5.66 -7.21
CA PHE A 285 -6.63 4.56 -6.39
C PHE A 285 -6.81 3.20 -7.08
N VAL A 286 -8.01 2.88 -7.56
CA VAL A 286 -8.31 1.63 -8.29
C VAL A 286 -7.36 1.45 -9.48
N PHE A 287 -7.24 2.46 -10.34
CA PHE A 287 -6.33 2.39 -11.49
C PHE A 287 -4.87 2.28 -11.07
N GLY A 288 -4.45 3.03 -10.05
CA GLY A 288 -3.09 3.00 -9.52
C GLY A 288 -2.72 1.65 -8.91
N SER A 289 -3.58 1.08 -8.07
CA SER A 289 -3.37 -0.23 -7.45
C SER A 289 -3.38 -1.34 -8.49
N THR A 290 -4.32 -1.31 -9.45
CA THR A 290 -4.37 -2.29 -10.54
C THR A 290 -3.11 -2.22 -11.41
N SER A 291 -2.68 -1.00 -11.78
CA SER A 291 -1.47 -0.82 -12.57
C SER A 291 -0.26 -1.41 -11.85
N LEU A 292 -0.13 -1.18 -10.54
CA LEU A 292 1.00 -1.71 -9.80
C LEU A 292 0.91 -3.23 -9.57
N VAL A 293 -0.28 -3.79 -9.34
CA VAL A 293 -0.44 -5.25 -9.29
C VAL A 293 0.03 -5.87 -10.61
N VAL A 294 -0.33 -5.29 -11.75
CA VAL A 294 0.16 -5.73 -13.07
C VAL A 294 1.68 -5.63 -13.17
N LEU A 295 2.28 -4.51 -12.76
CA LEU A 295 3.74 -4.33 -12.78
C LEU A 295 4.46 -5.34 -11.86
N CYS A 296 3.98 -5.54 -10.63
CA CYS A 296 4.51 -6.52 -9.71
C CYS A 296 4.38 -7.94 -10.25
N SER A 297 3.22 -8.30 -10.81
CA SER A 297 3.02 -9.61 -11.41
C SER A 297 3.95 -9.81 -12.60
N TYR A 298 4.13 -8.80 -13.46
CA TYR A 298 5.10 -8.86 -14.55
C TYR A 298 6.53 -9.05 -14.02
N SER A 299 6.91 -8.36 -12.95
CA SER A 299 8.21 -8.57 -12.30
C SER A 299 8.40 -10.00 -11.77
N GLY A 300 7.32 -10.71 -11.42
CA GLY A 300 7.39 -12.13 -11.03
C GLY A 300 7.57 -13.10 -12.20
N LEU A 301 7.33 -12.64 -13.43
CA LEU A 301 7.55 -13.40 -14.67
C LEU A 301 8.97 -13.26 -15.21
N LEU A 302 9.72 -12.24 -14.78
CA LEU A 302 11.13 -12.04 -15.13
C LEU A 302 12.00 -13.10 -14.45
#